data_AF-A0A3M1TGR0-F1
#
_entry.id   AF-A0A3M1TGR0-F1
#
_cell.length_a   1.000
_cell.length_b   1.000
_cell.length_c   1.000
_cell.angle_alpha   90.00
_cell.angle_beta   90.00
_cell.angle_gamma   90.00
#
_symmetry.space_group_name_H-M   'P 1'
#
loop_
_entity.id
_entity.type
_entity.pdbx_description
1 polymer ?
#
loop_
_entity_poly.entity_id
_entity_poly.type
_entity_poly.pdbx_seq_one_letter_code
_entity_poly.pdbx_strand_id
1 'polypeptide(L)'
;MPPALAPALAELGARGEGAAQAAVAAHYERWDAGPDAAEEVLAWLQAEAPSVLLVDGQGRLLWDPERPEELGRLRPLLAGITAGPAAALRADLGRAAERSAGFLAALEDPEALPRPSEAIDQGGGLYLHAARRLLAFDLERQPSWVPLREPTPPFQRLLLAARAAHEWGHLAEEAGWVRVAPECAPAAAAGRSALVRAFSGLLREAPAPLRAWAEAHLPERLGVGPNAGPEELGAALAESALRRLPDYAANYLMARLLPPAELEAYLRVNVRTHVEEGLDPFLLLARYAVEAHYLGLGACAAPLETFLRHTAADRLLAGGGLLSREALLELLEAAASVCAAYALREEAFRPELLR
;
A
#
# COMPACT_ATOMS: atom_id res chain seq x y z
N MET A 1 -3.77 -4.74 35.97
CA MET A 1 -2.90 -3.60 36.31
C MET A 1 -3.15 -3.22 37.76
N PRO A 2 -2.12 -3.06 38.62
CA PRO A 2 -2.30 -2.67 40.01
C PRO A 2 -3.04 -1.31 40.11
N PRO A 3 -4.12 -1.19 40.90
CA PRO A 3 -4.91 0.05 41.01
C PRO A 3 -4.08 1.27 41.41
N ALA A 4 -3.01 1.07 42.19
CA ALA A 4 -2.10 2.11 42.64
C ALA A 4 -1.25 2.75 41.53
N LEU A 5 -1.09 2.07 40.38
CA LEU A 5 -0.30 2.61 39.27
C LEU A 5 -1.14 3.43 38.28
N ALA A 6 -2.47 3.32 38.33
CA ALA A 6 -3.35 3.98 37.37
C ALA A 6 -3.21 5.51 37.34
N PRO A 7 -3.15 6.23 38.49
CA PRO A 7 -3.02 7.69 38.49
C PRO A 7 -1.67 8.16 37.92
N ALA A 8 -0.58 7.49 38.29
CA ALA A 8 0.77 7.83 37.83
C ALA A 8 0.94 7.58 36.32
N LEU A 9 0.34 6.51 35.80
CA LEU A 9 0.31 6.23 34.35
C LEU A 9 -0.54 7.25 33.59
N ALA A 10 -1.68 7.68 34.15
CA ALA A 10 -2.50 8.73 33.55
C ALA A 10 -1.77 10.07 33.50
N GLU A 11 -1.08 10.46 34.59
CA GLU A 11 -0.27 11.69 34.61
C GLU A 11 0.89 11.63 33.61
N LEU A 12 1.61 10.50 33.55
CA LEU A 12 2.67 10.30 32.57
C LEU A 12 2.13 10.38 31.13
N GLY A 13 0.97 9.79 30.87
CA GLY A 13 0.27 9.86 29.58
C GLY A 13 -0.05 11.30 29.20
N ALA A 14 -0.68 12.07 30.09
CA ALA A 14 -1.04 13.47 29.85
C ALA A 14 0.21 14.35 29.61
N ARG A 15 1.29 14.13 30.37
CA ARG A 15 2.56 14.85 30.16
C ARG A 15 3.20 14.50 28.82
N GLY A 16 3.17 13.22 28.43
CA GLY A 16 3.64 12.76 27.14
C GLY A 16 2.86 13.38 25.99
N GLU A 17 1.53 13.39 26.09
CA GLU A 17 0.64 14.01 25.11
C GLU A 17 0.90 15.52 24.98
N GLY A 18 0.98 16.25 26.09
CA GLY A 18 1.29 17.68 26.06
C GLY A 18 2.66 17.99 25.46
N ALA A 19 3.68 17.18 25.75
CA ALA A 19 5.00 17.32 25.13
C ALA A 19 4.97 17.04 23.62
N ALA A 20 4.21 16.03 23.18
CA ALA A 20 4.03 15.72 21.77
C ALA A 20 3.31 16.86 21.02
N GLN A 21 2.22 17.39 21.60
CA GLN A 21 1.49 18.53 21.04
C GLN A 21 2.38 19.77 20.92
N ALA A 22 3.18 20.07 21.94
CA ALA A 22 4.12 21.20 21.91
C ALA A 22 5.21 21.00 20.84
N ALA A 23 5.74 19.79 20.68
CA ALA A 23 6.72 19.48 19.64
C ALA A 23 6.14 19.61 18.23
N VAL A 24 4.89 19.20 18.02
CA VAL A 24 4.17 19.36 16.74
C VAL A 24 3.89 20.84 16.45
N ALA A 25 3.43 21.61 17.45
CA ALA A 25 3.21 23.05 17.28
C ALA A 25 4.52 23.77 16.90
N ALA A 26 5.59 23.52 17.65
CA ALA A 26 6.91 24.08 17.37
C ALA A 26 7.46 23.62 16.00
N HIS A 27 7.10 22.41 15.54
CA HIS A 27 7.44 21.97 14.19
C HIS A 27 6.78 22.88 13.15
N TYR A 28 5.47 23.09 13.24
CA TYR A 28 4.71 23.87 12.26
C TYR A 28 5.04 25.37 12.31
N GLU A 29 5.32 25.94 13.48
CA GLU A 29 5.75 27.34 13.60
C GLU A 29 6.97 27.68 12.73
N ARG A 30 7.86 26.71 12.50
CA ARG A 30 9.04 26.89 11.62
C ARG A 30 8.66 27.09 10.15
N TRP A 31 7.51 26.56 9.74
CA TRP A 31 7.02 26.64 8.38
C TRP A 31 5.95 27.70 8.22
N ASP A 32 5.18 28.03 9.26
CA ASP A 32 4.17 29.09 9.23
C ASP A 32 4.81 30.50 9.14
N ALA A 33 6.13 30.62 9.41
CA ALA A 33 6.87 31.86 9.27
C ALA A 33 7.35 32.11 7.82
N GLY A 34 6.68 33.00 7.09
CA GLY A 34 7.12 33.41 5.76
C GLY A 34 6.08 34.21 4.98
N PRO A 35 6.44 34.77 3.81
CA PRO A 35 5.45 35.33 2.90
C PRO A 35 4.52 34.23 2.37
N ASP A 36 3.27 34.61 2.12
CA ASP A 36 2.29 33.77 1.42
C ASP A 36 2.79 33.49 -0.01
N ALA A 37 2.84 32.21 -0.37
CA ALA A 37 3.30 31.69 -1.66
C ALA A 37 2.16 31.02 -2.46
N ALA A 38 0.89 31.23 -2.08
CA ALA A 38 -0.26 30.64 -2.75
C ALA A 38 -0.29 30.96 -4.25
N GLU A 39 -0.08 32.22 -4.64
CA GLU A 39 -0.09 32.61 -6.05
C GLU A 39 1.04 31.95 -6.86
N GLU A 40 2.18 31.61 -6.25
CA GLU A 40 3.24 30.89 -6.93
C GLU A 40 2.81 29.46 -7.29
N VAL A 41 2.11 28.78 -6.38
CA VAL A 41 1.56 27.43 -6.62
C VAL A 41 0.46 27.49 -7.67
N LEU A 42 -0.47 28.44 -7.53
CA LEU A 42 -1.60 28.62 -8.46
C LEU A 42 -1.12 28.95 -9.88
N ALA A 43 -0.16 29.87 -10.02
CA ALA A 43 0.42 30.22 -11.32
C ALA A 43 1.17 29.05 -11.94
N TRP A 44 1.89 28.26 -11.14
CA TRP A 44 2.57 27.06 -11.60
C TRP A 44 1.58 25.98 -12.07
N LEU A 45 0.51 25.71 -11.31
CA LEU A 45 -0.54 24.78 -11.71
C LEU A 45 -1.19 25.20 -13.03
N GLN A 46 -1.45 26.50 -13.19
CA GLN A 46 -2.03 27.02 -14.42
C GLN A 46 -1.09 26.89 -15.62
N ALA A 47 0.21 27.13 -15.42
CA ALA A 47 1.21 27.12 -16.49
C ALA A 47 1.66 25.71 -16.89
N GLU A 48 1.95 24.86 -15.91
CA GLU A 48 2.53 23.53 -16.15
C GLU A 48 1.47 22.42 -16.25
N ALA A 49 0.28 22.63 -15.67
CA ALA A 49 -0.85 21.70 -15.69
C ALA A 49 -0.44 20.22 -15.50
N PRO A 50 0.27 19.86 -14.40
CA PRO A 50 0.72 18.49 -14.17
C PRO A 50 -0.48 17.53 -14.19
N SER A 51 -0.35 16.37 -14.83
CA SER A 51 -1.45 15.40 -15.03
C SER A 51 -1.84 14.64 -13.75
N VAL A 52 -2.28 15.38 -12.74
CA VAL A 52 -2.70 14.92 -11.41
C VAL A 52 -3.87 15.79 -10.95
N LEU A 53 -4.96 15.16 -10.51
CA LEU A 53 -6.10 15.85 -9.91
C LEU A 53 -5.75 16.26 -8.48
N LEU A 54 -6.26 17.40 -8.02
CA LEU A 54 -6.23 17.75 -6.60
C LEU A 54 -7.60 17.53 -5.99
N VAL A 55 -7.65 16.83 -4.87
CA VAL A 55 -8.88 16.52 -4.14
C VAL A 55 -8.74 16.87 -2.66
N ASP A 56 -9.86 17.06 -1.99
CA ASP A 56 -9.89 17.19 -0.53
C ASP A 56 -10.03 15.84 0.16
N GLY A 57 -10.06 15.84 1.49
CA GLY A 57 -10.17 14.61 2.26
C GLY A 57 -11.46 13.84 1.97
N GLN A 58 -12.51 14.46 1.44
CA GLN A 58 -13.74 13.77 1.07
C GLN A 58 -13.74 13.28 -0.39
N GLY A 59 -12.59 13.37 -1.08
CA GLY A 59 -12.45 13.01 -2.49
C GLY A 59 -13.12 14.00 -3.44
N ARG A 60 -13.50 15.19 -2.97
CA ARG A 60 -14.12 16.20 -3.84
C ARG A 60 -13.04 16.90 -4.64
N LEU A 61 -13.29 17.06 -5.94
CA LEU A 61 -12.39 17.73 -6.86
C LEU A 61 -12.18 19.21 -6.50
N LEU A 62 -10.93 19.57 -6.25
CA LEU A 62 -10.45 20.92 -5.95
C LEU A 62 -9.84 21.60 -7.18
N TRP A 63 -9.13 20.84 -8.02
CA TRP A 63 -8.51 21.34 -9.25
C TRP A 63 -8.33 20.20 -10.28
N ASP A 64 -8.48 20.53 -11.56
CA ASP A 64 -8.46 19.62 -12.69
C ASP A 64 -7.41 20.08 -13.72
N PRO A 65 -6.41 19.26 -14.08
CA PRO A 65 -5.38 19.66 -15.05
C PRO A 65 -5.93 19.86 -16.47
N GLU A 66 -7.12 19.34 -16.78
CA GLU A 66 -7.79 19.61 -18.07
C GLU A 66 -8.48 20.99 -18.11
N ARG A 67 -8.64 21.64 -16.95
CA ARG A 67 -9.24 22.99 -16.80
C ARG A 67 -8.37 23.83 -15.84
N PRO A 68 -7.09 24.06 -16.21
CA PRO A 68 -6.07 24.57 -15.30
C PRO A 68 -6.38 25.97 -14.74
N GLU A 69 -7.22 26.75 -15.43
CA GLU A 69 -7.70 28.08 -15.02
C GLU A 69 -8.78 28.05 -13.91
N GLU A 70 -9.44 26.91 -13.65
CA GLU A 70 -10.49 26.75 -12.63
C GLU A 70 -9.90 26.64 -11.21
N LEU A 71 -9.26 27.70 -10.73
CA LEU A 71 -8.52 27.72 -9.46
C LEU A 71 -9.37 28.12 -8.24
N GLY A 72 -10.67 28.41 -8.43
CA GLY A 72 -11.52 29.06 -7.43
C GLY A 72 -11.67 28.27 -6.12
N ARG A 73 -11.71 26.93 -6.19
CA ARG A 73 -11.82 26.06 -5.01
C ARG A 73 -10.50 25.88 -4.27
N LEU A 74 -9.38 25.88 -5.01
CA LEU A 74 -8.05 25.65 -4.47
C LEU A 74 -7.47 26.90 -3.80
N ARG A 75 -7.74 28.09 -4.34
CA ARG A 75 -7.23 29.37 -3.82
C ARG A 75 -7.44 29.58 -2.32
N PRO A 76 -8.65 29.39 -1.73
CA PRO A 76 -8.84 29.55 -0.29
C PRO A 76 -8.10 28.50 0.54
N LEU A 77 -7.84 27.30 0.01
CA LEU A 77 -7.11 26.26 0.73
C LEU A 77 -5.61 26.53 0.76
N LEU A 78 -5.07 27.14 -0.30
CA LEU A 78 -3.66 27.54 -0.35
C LEU A 78 -3.37 28.85 0.38
N ALA A 79 -4.39 29.63 0.75
CA ALA A 79 -4.19 30.92 1.41
C ALA A 79 -3.34 30.76 2.68
N GLY A 80 -2.23 31.51 2.77
CA GLY A 80 -1.28 31.43 3.88
C GLY A 80 -0.25 30.29 3.79
N ILE A 81 -0.24 29.50 2.71
CA ILE A 81 0.85 28.54 2.48
C ILE A 81 2.17 29.31 2.29
N THR A 82 3.22 28.90 3.00
CA THR A 82 4.53 29.56 2.88
C THR A 82 5.40 28.90 1.82
N ALA A 83 6.52 29.55 1.47
CA ALA A 83 7.41 29.13 0.39
C ALA A 83 7.92 27.67 0.50
N GLY A 84 8.15 27.16 1.71
CA GLY A 84 8.65 25.79 1.94
C GLY A 84 7.64 24.70 1.51
N PRO A 85 6.47 24.62 2.16
CA PRO A 85 5.39 23.73 1.76
C PRO A 85 4.94 23.95 0.30
N ALA A 86 4.87 25.20 -0.17
CA ALA A 86 4.54 25.52 -1.57
C ALA A 86 5.52 24.90 -2.57
N ALA A 87 6.84 25.02 -2.33
CA ALA A 87 7.85 24.41 -3.17
C ALA A 87 7.79 22.87 -3.12
N ALA A 88 7.55 22.30 -1.94
CA ALA A 88 7.39 20.85 -1.79
C ALA A 88 6.16 20.32 -2.53
N LEU A 89 5.02 20.98 -2.41
CA LEU A 89 3.79 20.60 -3.11
C LEU A 89 4.00 20.58 -4.63
N ARG A 90 4.62 21.62 -5.20
CA ARG A 90 4.96 21.64 -6.64
C ARG A 90 5.89 20.47 -7.02
N ALA A 91 6.90 20.20 -6.21
CA ALA A 91 7.84 19.10 -6.46
C ALA A 91 7.15 17.73 -6.40
N ASP A 92 6.20 17.53 -5.48
CA ASP A 92 5.50 16.27 -5.32
C ASP A 92 4.50 16.05 -6.44
N LEU A 93 3.70 17.06 -6.80
CA LEU A 93 2.78 16.99 -7.94
C LEU A 93 3.54 16.77 -9.26
N GLY A 94 4.65 17.48 -9.45
CA GLY A 94 5.54 17.26 -10.58
C GLY A 94 6.09 15.84 -10.64
N ARG A 95 6.49 15.27 -9.49
CA ARG A 95 6.99 13.89 -9.42
C ARG A 95 5.91 12.85 -9.74
N ALA A 96 4.68 13.02 -9.22
CA ALA A 96 3.56 12.13 -9.53
C ALA A 96 3.19 12.18 -11.02
N ALA A 97 3.20 13.38 -11.62
CA ALA A 97 2.99 13.55 -13.06
C ALA A 97 4.13 12.92 -13.88
N GLU A 98 5.40 13.12 -13.50
CA GLU A 98 6.56 12.52 -14.15
C GLU A 98 6.47 10.99 -14.15
N ARG A 99 6.11 10.37 -13.01
CA ARG A 99 5.99 8.91 -12.90
C ARG A 99 4.81 8.36 -13.69
N SER A 100 3.68 9.08 -13.72
CA SER A 100 2.55 8.72 -14.57
C SER A 100 2.91 8.79 -16.04
N ALA A 101 3.57 9.87 -16.47
CA ALA A 101 4.04 10.01 -17.85
C ALA A 101 5.06 8.94 -18.23
N GLY A 102 6.01 8.62 -17.34
CA GLY A 102 6.99 7.55 -17.53
C GLY A 102 6.35 6.17 -17.67
N PHE A 103 5.36 5.85 -16.83
CA PHE A 103 4.59 4.61 -16.94
C PHE A 103 3.88 4.52 -18.29
N LEU A 104 3.11 5.56 -18.66
CA LEU A 104 2.36 5.57 -19.92
C LEU A 104 3.28 5.52 -21.13
N ALA A 105 4.44 6.18 -21.08
CA ALA A 105 5.44 6.14 -22.14
C ALA A 105 6.08 4.76 -22.32
N ALA A 106 6.13 3.95 -21.25
CA ALA A 106 6.62 2.57 -21.29
C ALA A 106 5.65 1.59 -21.96
N LEU A 107 4.40 2.00 -22.24
CA LEU A 107 3.41 1.14 -22.89
C LEU A 107 3.50 1.23 -24.42
N GLU A 108 3.21 0.12 -25.09
CA GLU A 108 3.00 0.10 -26.54
C GLU A 108 1.72 0.85 -26.93
N ASP A 109 0.62 0.56 -26.23
CA ASP A 109 -0.67 1.22 -26.40
C ASP A 109 -1.27 1.64 -25.04
N PRO A 110 -1.09 2.92 -24.62
CA PRO A 110 -1.68 3.43 -23.39
C PRO A 110 -3.22 3.42 -23.36
N GLU A 111 -3.88 3.43 -24.53
CA GLU A 111 -5.34 3.41 -24.61
C GLU A 111 -5.92 2.01 -24.37
N ALA A 112 -5.08 0.97 -24.43
CA ALA A 112 -5.45 -0.40 -24.09
C ALA A 112 -5.57 -0.65 -22.57
N LEU A 113 -5.19 0.33 -21.73
CA LEU A 113 -5.45 0.24 -20.29
C LEU A 113 -6.96 0.26 -20.00
N PRO A 114 -7.46 -0.60 -19.09
CA PRO A 114 -8.83 -0.52 -18.65
C PRO A 114 -9.11 0.82 -18.00
N ARG A 115 -10.38 1.21 -18.02
CA ARG A 115 -10.81 2.38 -17.25
C ARG A 115 -10.75 2.01 -15.76
N PRO A 116 -10.33 2.94 -14.89
CA PRO A 116 -10.46 2.75 -13.45
C PRO A 116 -11.91 2.36 -13.11
N SER A 117 -12.06 1.43 -12.17
CA SER A 117 -13.36 1.02 -11.65
C SER A 117 -13.52 1.46 -10.19
N GLU A 118 -14.75 1.44 -9.66
CA GLU A 118 -15.01 1.71 -8.24
C GLU A 118 -14.34 0.70 -7.29
N ALA A 119 -13.80 -0.41 -7.82
CA ALA A 119 -13.05 -1.38 -7.05
C ALA A 119 -11.64 -0.91 -6.66
N ILE A 120 -11.13 0.17 -7.28
CA ILE A 120 -9.83 0.74 -6.94
C ILE A 120 -9.97 1.62 -5.69
N ASP A 121 -9.19 1.30 -4.66
CA ASP A 121 -9.19 2.04 -3.39
C ASP A 121 -8.86 3.52 -3.62
N GLN A 122 -9.78 4.41 -3.23
CA GLN A 122 -9.60 5.86 -3.33
C GLN A 122 -8.94 6.39 -2.04
N GLY A 123 -7.83 5.76 -1.66
CA GLY A 123 -7.18 5.91 -0.36
C GLY A 123 -5.68 6.23 -0.42
N GLY A 124 -5.05 6.39 0.74
CA GLY A 124 -3.58 6.51 0.82
C GLY A 124 -2.98 7.83 0.32
N GLY A 125 -3.77 8.88 0.08
CA GLY A 125 -3.27 10.22 -0.24
C GLY A 125 -2.84 10.44 -1.71
N LEU A 126 -2.53 9.39 -2.45
CA LEU A 126 -2.36 9.43 -3.91
C LEU A 126 -2.91 8.13 -4.49
N TYR A 127 -3.95 8.22 -5.31
CA TYR A 127 -4.64 7.06 -5.86
C TYR A 127 -5.08 7.31 -7.29
N LEU A 128 -5.39 6.27 -8.05
CA LEU A 128 -5.97 6.43 -9.38
C LEU A 128 -7.47 6.76 -9.28
N HIS A 129 -7.89 7.87 -9.89
CA HIS A 129 -9.25 8.37 -9.75
C HIS A 129 -10.28 7.47 -10.46
N ALA A 130 -11.34 7.05 -9.75
CA ALA A 130 -12.30 6.04 -10.24
C ALA A 130 -12.97 6.37 -11.59
N ALA A 131 -13.11 7.64 -11.96
CA ALA A 131 -13.74 8.05 -13.23
C ALA A 131 -12.79 8.66 -14.27
N ARG A 132 -11.54 8.93 -13.89
CA ARG A 132 -10.58 9.67 -14.72
C ARG A 132 -9.29 8.89 -14.75
N ARG A 133 -8.69 8.71 -15.91
CA ARG A 133 -7.41 8.01 -16.06
C ARG A 133 -6.23 8.91 -15.63
N LEU A 134 -6.31 9.42 -14.40
CA LEU A 134 -5.41 10.37 -13.76
C LEU A 134 -5.28 10.00 -12.28
N LEU A 135 -4.10 10.23 -11.72
CA LEU A 135 -3.94 10.15 -10.27
C LEU A 135 -4.63 11.34 -9.58
N ALA A 136 -5.19 11.11 -8.41
CA ALA A 136 -5.71 12.13 -7.52
C ALA A 136 -4.81 12.24 -6.28
N PHE A 137 -4.32 13.44 -6.01
CA PHE A 137 -3.54 13.80 -4.82
C PHE A 137 -4.47 14.46 -3.80
N ASP A 138 -4.60 13.83 -2.63
CA ASP A 138 -5.42 14.35 -1.53
C ASP A 138 -4.61 15.37 -0.71
N LEU A 139 -5.05 16.63 -0.69
CA LEU A 139 -4.35 17.69 0.02
C LEU A 139 -4.51 17.61 1.55
N GLU A 140 -5.48 16.85 2.05
CA GLU A 140 -5.85 16.82 3.47
C GLU A 140 -5.56 15.47 4.14
N ARG A 141 -5.59 14.36 3.40
CA ARG A 141 -5.39 12.99 3.92
C ARG A 141 -4.12 12.33 3.40
N GLN A 142 -2.99 12.97 3.61
CA GLN A 142 -1.70 12.28 3.53
C GLN A 142 -1.44 11.51 4.84
N PRO A 143 -0.93 10.26 4.78
CA PRO A 143 -0.88 9.38 5.94
C PRO A 143 0.10 9.81 7.05
N SER A 144 1.08 10.67 6.76
CA SER A 144 2.12 11.00 7.75
C SER A 144 2.64 12.45 7.70
N TRP A 145 2.03 13.33 6.93
CA TRP A 145 2.39 14.75 6.87
C TRP A 145 1.20 15.59 6.42
N VAL A 146 1.25 16.91 6.59
CA VAL A 146 0.18 17.82 6.13
C VAL A 146 0.72 18.70 4.99
N PRO A 147 0.41 18.42 3.71
CA PRO A 147 1.01 19.10 2.55
C PRO A 147 0.98 20.62 2.57
N LEU A 148 -0.08 21.19 3.16
CA LEU A 148 -0.30 22.63 3.21
C LEU A 148 0.44 23.33 4.36
N ARG A 149 1.03 22.57 5.30
CA ARG A 149 1.66 23.12 6.52
C ARG A 149 3.14 22.81 6.63
N GLU A 150 3.60 21.73 6.04
CA GLU A 150 5.01 21.34 6.11
C GLU A 150 5.52 20.84 4.75
N PRO A 151 6.80 21.03 4.44
CA PRO A 151 7.41 20.38 3.28
C PRO A 151 7.39 18.86 3.43
N THR A 152 7.07 18.16 2.35
CA THR A 152 7.06 16.69 2.33
C THR A 152 8.42 16.11 2.73
N PRO A 153 8.45 15.22 3.74
CA PRO A 153 9.66 14.54 4.15
C PRO A 153 10.33 13.79 2.98
N PRO A 154 11.68 13.71 2.92
CA PRO A 154 12.37 13.06 1.81
C PRO A 154 11.91 11.62 1.54
N PHE A 155 11.68 10.84 2.60
CA PHE A 155 11.16 9.48 2.49
C PHE A 155 9.74 9.44 1.89
N GLN A 156 8.86 10.38 2.28
CA GLN A 156 7.50 10.44 1.74
C GLN A 156 7.48 10.82 0.26
N ARG A 157 8.44 11.64 -0.20
CA ARG A 157 8.56 11.92 -1.64
C ARG A 157 8.94 10.69 -2.45
N LEU A 158 9.80 9.81 -1.92
CA LEU A 158 10.11 8.52 -2.55
C LEU A 158 8.86 7.62 -2.60
N LEU A 159 8.09 7.59 -1.51
CA LEU A 159 6.85 6.82 -1.43
C LEU A 159 5.78 7.32 -2.41
N LEU A 160 5.65 8.64 -2.55
CA LEU A 160 4.72 9.25 -3.49
C LEU A 160 5.01 8.84 -4.93
N ALA A 161 6.28 8.93 -5.33
CA ALA A 161 6.72 8.53 -6.66
C ALA A 161 6.43 7.04 -6.93
N ALA A 162 6.69 6.18 -5.94
CA ALA A 162 6.43 4.77 -6.07
C ALA A 162 4.92 4.45 -6.07
N ARG A 163 4.13 5.11 -5.22
CA ARG A 163 2.67 4.92 -5.19
C ARG A 163 2.05 5.28 -6.54
N ALA A 164 2.49 6.37 -7.18
CA ALA A 164 2.05 6.70 -8.53
C ALA A 164 2.18 5.52 -9.49
N ALA A 165 3.34 4.86 -9.53
CA ALA A 165 3.56 3.70 -10.38
C ALA A 165 2.79 2.45 -9.90
N HIS A 166 2.56 2.29 -8.61
CA HIS A 166 1.76 1.19 -8.04
C HIS A 166 0.31 1.23 -8.52
N GLU A 167 -0.31 2.41 -8.44
CA GLU A 167 -1.70 2.63 -8.87
C GLU A 167 -1.88 2.32 -10.36
N TRP A 168 -0.92 2.74 -11.20
CA TRP A 168 -0.90 2.35 -12.61
C TRP A 168 -0.64 0.85 -12.81
N GLY A 169 0.18 0.25 -11.94
CA GLY A 169 0.42 -1.19 -11.89
C GLY A 169 -0.84 -2.01 -11.69
N HIS A 170 -1.80 -1.53 -10.90
CA HIS A 170 -3.10 -2.16 -10.76
C HIS A 170 -3.89 -2.21 -12.07
N LEU A 171 -3.90 -1.12 -12.86
CA LEU A 171 -4.56 -1.16 -14.17
C LEU A 171 -3.86 -2.11 -15.15
N ALA A 172 -2.53 -2.19 -15.12
CA ALA A 172 -1.80 -3.15 -15.96
C ALA A 172 -2.08 -4.60 -15.53
N GLU A 173 -2.25 -4.86 -14.24
CA GLU A 173 -2.70 -6.16 -13.74
C GLU A 173 -4.12 -6.47 -14.21
N GLU A 174 -5.05 -5.54 -14.08
CA GLU A 174 -6.44 -5.68 -14.54
C GLU A 174 -6.52 -5.88 -16.06
N ALA A 175 -5.61 -5.26 -16.82
CA ALA A 175 -5.44 -5.47 -18.26
C ALA A 175 -4.86 -6.85 -18.63
N GLY A 176 -4.45 -7.65 -17.63
CA GLY A 176 -3.80 -8.94 -17.80
C GLY A 176 -2.37 -8.84 -18.32
N TRP A 177 -1.69 -7.72 -18.13
CA TRP A 177 -0.32 -7.50 -18.59
C TRP A 177 0.72 -8.00 -17.58
N VAL A 178 0.32 -8.16 -16.33
CA VAL A 178 1.08 -8.88 -15.31
C VAL A 178 0.22 -10.04 -14.85
N ARG A 179 0.59 -11.27 -15.23
CA ARG A 179 -0.25 -12.45 -15.02
C ARG A 179 0.59 -13.70 -14.84
N VAL A 180 -0.03 -14.78 -14.36
CA VAL A 180 0.60 -16.09 -14.37
C VAL A 180 0.94 -16.48 -15.81
N ALA A 181 2.22 -16.77 -16.08
CA ALA A 181 2.67 -17.22 -17.39
C ALA A 181 2.00 -18.56 -17.75
N PRO A 182 1.54 -18.77 -19.01
CA PRO A 182 0.87 -20.01 -19.40
C PRO A 182 1.66 -21.28 -19.05
N GLU A 183 2.98 -21.25 -19.25
CA GLU A 183 3.92 -22.33 -18.92
C GLU A 183 4.06 -22.58 -17.41
N CYS A 184 3.81 -21.55 -16.59
CA CYS A 184 3.83 -21.63 -15.13
C CYS A 184 2.47 -21.95 -14.53
N ALA A 185 1.40 -22.03 -15.32
CA ALA A 185 0.05 -22.31 -14.81
C ALA A 185 -0.06 -23.61 -14.00
N PRO A 186 0.59 -24.74 -14.38
CA PRO A 186 0.60 -25.93 -13.53
C PRO A 186 1.28 -25.72 -12.18
N ALA A 187 2.40 -24.99 -12.16
CA ALA A 187 3.14 -24.67 -10.93
C ALA A 187 2.31 -23.74 -10.02
N ALA A 188 1.67 -22.72 -10.59
CA ALA A 188 0.76 -21.83 -9.86
C ALA A 188 -0.43 -22.61 -9.26
N ALA A 189 -1.04 -23.52 -10.01
CA ALA A 189 -2.13 -24.37 -9.52
C ALA A 189 -1.69 -25.31 -8.40
N ALA A 190 -0.48 -25.87 -8.51
CA ALA A 190 0.14 -26.68 -7.46
C ALA A 190 0.41 -25.85 -6.20
N GLY A 191 0.94 -24.62 -6.35
CA GLY A 191 1.16 -23.67 -5.26
C GLY A 191 -0.13 -23.27 -4.55
N ARG A 192 -1.20 -22.96 -5.30
CA ARG A 192 -2.55 -22.70 -4.74
C ARG A 192 -3.04 -23.90 -3.94
N SER A 193 -2.93 -25.10 -4.49
CA SER A 193 -3.32 -26.33 -3.79
C SER A 193 -2.48 -26.57 -2.53
N ALA A 194 -1.19 -26.21 -2.55
CA ALA A 194 -0.32 -26.29 -1.39
C ALA A 194 -0.72 -25.27 -0.31
N LEU A 195 -1.10 -24.05 -0.68
CA LEU A 195 -1.63 -23.05 0.25
C LEU A 195 -2.90 -23.53 0.95
N VAL A 196 -3.86 -24.10 0.19
CA VAL A 196 -5.09 -24.67 0.77
C VAL A 196 -4.72 -25.76 1.78
N ARG A 197 -3.85 -26.70 1.40
CA ARG A 197 -3.41 -27.78 2.32
C ARG A 197 -2.72 -27.23 3.56
N ALA A 198 -1.88 -26.21 3.43
CA ALA A 198 -1.20 -25.59 4.55
C ALA A 198 -2.19 -24.96 5.53
N PHE A 199 -3.14 -24.13 5.05
CA PHE A 199 -4.17 -23.55 5.93
C PHE A 199 -5.09 -24.59 6.56
N SER A 200 -5.53 -25.61 5.81
CA SER A 200 -6.34 -26.69 6.38
C SER A 200 -5.58 -27.51 7.41
N GLY A 201 -4.28 -27.77 7.19
CA GLY A 201 -3.40 -28.41 8.17
C GLY A 201 -3.30 -27.60 9.45
N LEU A 202 -3.03 -26.30 9.32
CA LEU A 202 -2.97 -25.35 10.44
C LEU A 202 -4.25 -25.36 11.28
N LEU A 203 -5.42 -25.36 10.64
CA LEU A 203 -6.71 -25.39 11.36
C LEU A 203 -6.95 -26.74 12.07
N ARG A 204 -6.55 -27.86 11.46
CA ARG A 204 -6.67 -29.20 12.09
C ARG A 204 -5.77 -29.32 13.33
N GLU A 205 -4.55 -28.84 13.21
CA GLU A 205 -3.49 -28.98 14.22
C GLU A 205 -3.50 -27.88 15.27
N ALA A 206 -4.28 -26.81 15.05
CA ALA A 206 -4.45 -25.72 15.99
C ALA A 206 -4.84 -26.22 17.40
N PRO A 207 -4.34 -25.57 18.47
CA PRO A 207 -4.78 -25.86 19.83
C PRO A 207 -6.29 -25.77 19.98
N ALA A 208 -6.89 -26.64 20.81
CA ALA A 208 -8.34 -26.75 20.94
C ALA A 208 -9.09 -25.40 21.15
N PRO A 209 -8.61 -24.46 22.00
CA PRO A 209 -9.28 -23.17 22.16
C PRO A 209 -9.27 -22.34 20.87
N LEU A 210 -8.19 -22.43 20.10
CA LEU A 210 -7.99 -21.64 18.89
C LEU A 210 -8.75 -22.24 17.69
N ARG A 211 -8.81 -23.59 17.61
CA ARG A 211 -9.67 -24.29 16.66
C ARG A 211 -11.15 -23.97 16.90
N ALA A 212 -11.60 -24.03 18.16
CA ALA A 212 -12.98 -23.65 18.50
C ALA A 212 -13.29 -22.19 18.17
N TRP A 213 -12.33 -21.28 18.39
CA TRP A 213 -12.46 -19.89 17.96
C TRP A 213 -12.58 -19.77 16.44
N ALA A 214 -11.73 -20.48 15.69
CA ALA A 214 -11.72 -20.45 14.23
C ALA A 214 -13.04 -20.95 13.64
N GLU A 215 -13.54 -22.09 14.13
CA GLU A 215 -14.84 -22.67 13.73
C GLU A 215 -16.00 -21.72 14.01
N ALA A 216 -15.97 -20.97 15.11
CA ALA A 216 -17.05 -20.05 15.48
C ALA A 216 -17.05 -18.72 14.70
N HIS A 217 -15.88 -18.20 14.28
CA HIS A 217 -15.77 -16.83 13.76
C HIS A 217 -15.29 -16.72 12.32
N LEU A 218 -14.46 -17.65 11.84
CA LEU A 218 -13.95 -17.58 10.47
C LEU A 218 -15.04 -17.76 9.40
N PRO A 219 -16.07 -18.61 9.56
CA PRO A 219 -17.09 -18.75 8.53
C PRO A 219 -17.75 -17.42 8.13
N GLU A 220 -18.17 -16.63 9.12
CA GLU A 220 -18.78 -15.32 8.89
C GLU A 220 -17.78 -14.36 8.22
N ARG A 221 -16.56 -14.27 8.75
CA ARG A 221 -15.53 -13.34 8.24
C ARG A 221 -15.07 -13.66 6.83
N LEU A 222 -15.07 -14.94 6.46
CA LEU A 222 -14.67 -15.43 5.14
C LEU A 222 -15.85 -15.58 4.17
N GLY A 223 -17.09 -15.41 4.64
CA GLY A 223 -18.30 -15.54 3.83
C GLY A 223 -18.59 -16.98 3.40
N VAL A 224 -18.26 -17.98 4.24
CA VAL A 224 -18.55 -19.40 3.99
C VAL A 224 -19.62 -19.93 4.95
N GLY A 225 -20.13 -21.14 4.70
CA GLY A 225 -21.22 -21.73 5.48
C GLY A 225 -20.86 -21.89 6.97
N PRO A 226 -21.81 -21.75 7.91
CA PRO A 226 -21.53 -21.76 9.35
C PRO A 226 -21.00 -23.09 9.90
N ASN A 227 -21.09 -24.16 9.11
CA ASN A 227 -20.57 -25.49 9.46
C ASN A 227 -19.32 -25.85 8.64
N ALA A 228 -18.61 -24.85 8.09
CA ALA A 228 -17.43 -25.06 7.28
C ALA A 228 -16.33 -25.78 8.08
N GLY A 229 -15.88 -26.91 7.55
CA GLY A 229 -14.76 -27.66 8.12
C GLY A 229 -13.40 -27.02 7.80
N PRO A 230 -12.30 -27.58 8.36
CA PRO A 230 -10.93 -27.10 8.11
C PRO A 230 -10.54 -27.01 6.63
N GLU A 231 -11.08 -27.89 5.79
CA GLU A 231 -10.84 -27.90 4.34
C GLU A 231 -11.47 -26.68 3.65
N GLU A 232 -12.74 -26.39 3.94
CA GLU A 232 -13.46 -25.24 3.38
C GLU A 232 -12.90 -23.92 3.91
N LEU A 233 -12.63 -23.83 5.22
CA LEU A 233 -12.00 -22.67 5.85
C LEU A 233 -10.57 -22.44 5.32
N GLY A 234 -9.79 -23.51 5.14
CA GLY A 234 -8.45 -23.42 4.59
C GLY A 234 -8.44 -22.95 3.14
N ALA A 235 -9.40 -23.39 2.34
CA ALA A 235 -9.60 -22.87 0.99
C ALA A 235 -9.95 -21.38 1.01
N ALA A 236 -10.86 -20.95 1.87
CA ALA A 236 -11.25 -19.55 1.98
C ALA A 236 -10.13 -18.64 2.51
N LEU A 237 -9.28 -19.13 3.43
CA LEU A 237 -8.06 -18.42 3.86
C LEU A 237 -7.03 -18.31 2.73
N ALA A 238 -6.82 -19.38 1.96
CA ALA A 238 -5.95 -19.34 0.78
C ALA A 238 -6.45 -18.31 -0.24
N GLU A 239 -7.76 -18.29 -0.53
CA GLU A 239 -8.36 -17.27 -1.39
C GLU A 239 -8.18 -15.86 -0.81
N SER A 240 -8.37 -15.69 0.50
CA SER A 240 -8.13 -14.40 1.17
C SER A 240 -6.67 -13.93 1.04
N ALA A 241 -5.70 -14.84 1.12
CA ALA A 241 -4.30 -14.52 0.85
C ALA A 241 -4.09 -14.11 -0.61
N LEU A 242 -4.65 -14.88 -1.54
CA LEU A 242 -4.48 -14.70 -2.98
C LEU A 242 -5.18 -13.45 -3.53
N ARG A 243 -6.15 -12.87 -2.80
CA ARG A 243 -6.71 -11.52 -3.10
C ARG A 243 -5.66 -10.41 -3.04
N ARG A 244 -4.47 -10.65 -2.47
CA ARG A 244 -3.34 -9.71 -2.45
C ARG A 244 -2.41 -9.86 -3.67
N LEU A 245 -2.64 -10.83 -4.54
CA LEU A 245 -1.82 -11.00 -5.75
C LEU A 245 -1.84 -9.78 -6.69
N PRO A 246 -2.95 -9.01 -6.83
CA PRO A 246 -2.93 -7.77 -7.60
C PRO A 246 -1.88 -6.76 -7.10
N ASP A 247 -1.72 -6.60 -5.78
CA ASP A 247 -0.69 -5.74 -5.20
C ASP A 247 0.72 -6.28 -5.49
N TYR A 248 0.91 -7.60 -5.39
CA TYR A 248 2.17 -8.24 -5.75
C TYR A 248 2.52 -7.99 -7.22
N ALA A 249 1.55 -8.15 -8.12
CA ALA A 249 1.71 -7.94 -9.55
C ALA A 249 2.01 -6.47 -9.89
N ALA A 250 1.32 -5.52 -9.24
CA ALA A 250 1.64 -4.09 -9.35
C ALA A 250 3.10 -3.82 -8.90
N ASN A 251 3.52 -4.36 -7.75
CA ASN A 251 4.89 -4.25 -7.27
C ASN A 251 5.91 -4.91 -8.22
N TYR A 252 5.56 -6.05 -8.82
CA TYR A 252 6.40 -6.76 -9.78
C TYR A 252 6.66 -5.92 -11.03
N LEU A 253 5.65 -5.21 -11.53
CA LEU A 253 5.82 -4.27 -12.64
C LEU A 253 6.63 -3.04 -12.21
N MET A 254 6.32 -2.46 -11.05
CA MET A 254 7.08 -1.32 -10.51
C MET A 254 8.58 -1.61 -10.40
N ALA A 255 8.95 -2.83 -10.02
CA ALA A 255 10.35 -3.23 -9.90
C ALA A 255 11.16 -3.06 -11.20
N ARG A 256 10.48 -3.06 -12.35
CA ARG A 256 11.07 -2.87 -13.69
C ARG A 256 11.02 -1.44 -14.19
N LEU A 257 10.18 -0.58 -13.59
CA LEU A 257 9.97 0.80 -14.05
C LEU A 257 10.62 1.82 -13.13
N LEU A 258 10.66 1.54 -11.82
CA LEU A 258 11.09 2.52 -10.84
C LEU A 258 12.60 2.52 -10.61
N PRO A 259 13.18 3.68 -10.25
CA PRO A 259 14.49 3.74 -9.62
C PRO A 259 14.55 2.92 -8.32
N PRO A 260 15.71 2.33 -7.96
CA PRO A 260 15.80 1.45 -6.79
C PRO A 260 15.38 2.13 -5.48
N ALA A 261 15.70 3.41 -5.29
CA ALA A 261 15.37 4.13 -4.06
C ALA A 261 13.86 4.28 -3.83
N GLU A 262 13.09 4.50 -4.90
CA GLU A 262 11.63 4.64 -4.83
C GLU A 262 10.97 3.29 -4.58
N LEU A 263 11.40 2.25 -5.31
CA LEU A 263 10.95 0.88 -5.10
C LEU A 263 11.22 0.41 -3.66
N GLU A 264 12.45 0.57 -3.16
CA GLU A 264 12.83 0.16 -1.81
C GLU A 264 12.02 0.87 -0.73
N ALA A 265 11.76 2.18 -0.90
CA ALA A 265 10.93 2.92 0.03
C ALA A 265 9.54 2.30 0.12
N TYR A 266 8.92 2.01 -1.03
CA TYR A 266 7.57 1.45 -1.11
C TYR A 266 7.47 0.03 -0.54
N LEU A 267 8.38 -0.86 -0.94
CA LEU A 267 8.37 -2.25 -0.47
C LEU A 267 8.56 -2.30 1.05
N ARG A 268 9.46 -1.46 1.60
CA ARG A 268 9.76 -1.47 3.04
C ARG A 268 8.66 -0.88 3.91
N VAL A 269 7.98 0.17 3.46
CA VAL A 269 6.86 0.74 4.24
C VAL A 269 5.65 -0.19 4.29
N ASN A 270 5.45 -0.97 3.23
CA ASN A 270 4.34 -1.92 3.14
C ASN A 270 4.65 -3.27 3.82
N VAL A 271 5.89 -3.52 4.22
CA VAL A 271 6.27 -4.69 5.03
C VAL A 271 6.41 -4.26 6.48
N ARG A 272 5.26 -4.29 7.18
CA ARG A 272 5.13 -3.88 8.58
C ARG A 272 4.24 -4.83 9.36
N THR A 273 4.22 -4.66 10.68
CA THR A 273 3.22 -5.35 11.50
C THR A 273 1.82 -4.81 11.23
N HIS A 274 0.81 -5.69 11.19
CA HIS A 274 -0.60 -5.35 10.99
C HIS A 274 -1.45 -5.64 12.23
N VAL A 275 -0.82 -5.84 13.39
CA VAL A 275 -1.53 -6.10 14.66
C VAL A 275 -2.47 -4.96 15.04
N GLU A 276 -2.08 -3.71 14.74
CA GLU A 276 -2.88 -2.52 15.03
C GLU A 276 -4.16 -2.41 14.19
N GLU A 277 -4.27 -3.21 13.12
CA GLU A 277 -5.44 -3.23 12.24
C GLU A 277 -6.57 -4.13 12.76
N GLY A 278 -6.38 -4.77 13.92
CA GLY A 278 -7.40 -5.61 14.54
C GLY A 278 -7.75 -6.87 13.75
N LEU A 279 -6.85 -7.29 12.84
CA LEU A 279 -7.01 -8.52 12.08
C LEU A 279 -6.89 -9.75 12.99
N ASP A 280 -7.70 -10.78 12.73
CA ASP A 280 -7.54 -12.04 13.42
C ASP A 280 -6.23 -12.72 13.04
N PRO A 281 -5.66 -13.58 13.91
CA PRO A 281 -4.40 -14.24 13.63
C PRO A 281 -4.35 -15.01 12.30
N PHE A 282 -5.45 -15.65 11.90
CA PHE A 282 -5.51 -16.39 10.63
C PHE A 282 -5.59 -15.47 9.40
N LEU A 283 -6.31 -14.34 9.49
CA LEU A 283 -6.37 -13.35 8.42
C LEU A 283 -5.05 -12.57 8.30
N LEU A 284 -4.40 -12.30 9.43
CA LEU A 284 -3.05 -11.76 9.49
C LEU A 284 -2.06 -12.71 8.80
N LEU A 285 -2.15 -14.01 9.09
CA LEU A 285 -1.32 -15.03 8.44
C LEU A 285 -1.62 -15.12 6.93
N ALA A 286 -2.89 -15.05 6.51
CA ALA A 286 -3.26 -15.01 5.10
C ALA A 286 -2.65 -13.80 4.37
N ARG A 287 -2.69 -12.63 4.99
CA ARG A 287 -2.04 -11.43 4.46
C ARG A 287 -0.52 -11.59 4.34
N TYR A 288 0.12 -12.11 5.39
CA TYR A 288 1.57 -12.34 5.42
C TYR A 288 2.06 -13.39 4.42
N ALA A 289 1.20 -14.33 4.01
CA ALA A 289 1.56 -15.35 3.03
C ALA A 289 2.07 -14.72 1.72
N VAL A 290 1.44 -13.64 1.25
CA VAL A 290 1.83 -12.94 0.01
C VAL A 290 2.82 -11.81 0.28
N GLU A 291 2.62 -11.00 1.32
CA GLU A 291 3.48 -9.84 1.60
C GLU A 291 4.94 -10.21 1.91
N ALA A 292 5.21 -11.42 2.39
CA ALA A 292 6.57 -11.91 2.61
C ALA A 292 7.44 -11.86 1.34
N HIS A 293 6.81 -11.87 0.17
CA HIS A 293 7.48 -11.89 -1.13
C HIS A 293 7.72 -10.49 -1.71
N TYR A 294 7.19 -9.43 -1.09
CA TYR A 294 7.37 -8.05 -1.59
C TYR A 294 8.84 -7.65 -1.57
N LEU A 295 9.55 -7.94 -0.48
CA LEU A 295 10.97 -7.60 -0.35
C LEU A 295 11.85 -8.32 -1.38
N GLY A 296 11.39 -9.45 -1.93
CA GLY A 296 12.10 -10.18 -2.99
C GLY A 296 12.06 -9.48 -4.35
N LEU A 297 11.20 -8.48 -4.53
CA LEU A 297 11.12 -7.66 -5.74
C LEU A 297 12.15 -6.52 -5.75
N GLY A 298 12.76 -6.24 -4.60
CA GLY A 298 13.78 -5.20 -4.43
C GLY A 298 15.20 -5.74 -4.27
N ALA A 299 16.11 -4.88 -3.83
CA ALA A 299 17.50 -5.19 -3.52
C ALA A 299 17.70 -5.69 -2.07
N CYS A 300 16.73 -6.43 -1.52
CA CYS A 300 16.83 -6.98 -0.17
C CYS A 300 17.65 -8.28 -0.17
N ALA A 301 18.83 -8.28 0.46
CA ALA A 301 19.72 -9.44 0.48
C ALA A 301 19.12 -10.68 1.19
N ALA A 302 18.27 -10.46 2.21
CA ALA A 302 17.60 -11.52 2.94
C ALA A 302 16.11 -11.16 3.14
N PRO A 303 15.28 -11.30 2.09
CA PRO A 303 13.88 -10.86 2.09
C PRO A 303 13.07 -11.48 3.22
N LEU A 304 13.09 -12.80 3.34
CA LEU A 304 12.30 -13.54 4.32
C LEU A 304 12.72 -13.23 5.77
N GLU A 305 14.03 -13.19 6.04
CA GLU A 305 14.53 -12.84 7.38
C GLU A 305 14.14 -11.41 7.76
N THR A 306 14.28 -10.48 6.81
CA THR A 306 13.89 -9.07 7.02
C THR A 306 12.41 -8.93 7.25
N PHE A 307 11.58 -9.66 6.49
CA PHE A 307 10.13 -9.72 6.70
C PHE A 307 9.79 -10.19 8.11
N LEU A 308 10.29 -11.37 8.53
CA LEU A 308 10.00 -11.95 9.84
C LEU A 308 10.42 -11.01 10.99
N ARG A 309 11.52 -10.28 10.83
CA ARG A 309 12.00 -9.29 11.81
C ARG A 309 11.10 -8.05 11.86
N HIS A 310 10.72 -7.50 10.70
CA HIS A 310 9.97 -6.24 10.63
C HIS A 310 8.49 -6.41 10.99
N THR A 311 7.89 -7.56 10.66
CA THR A 311 6.50 -7.86 10.99
C THR A 311 6.34 -8.50 12.37
N ALA A 312 7.45 -8.97 12.95
CA ALA A 312 7.49 -9.83 14.13
C ALA A 312 6.66 -11.12 13.98
N ALA A 313 6.37 -11.57 12.74
CA ALA A 313 5.50 -12.71 12.47
C ALA A 313 5.96 -13.99 13.18
N ASP A 314 7.27 -14.28 13.20
CA ASP A 314 7.81 -15.45 13.90
C ASP A 314 7.50 -15.40 15.41
N ARG A 315 7.66 -14.23 16.03
CA ARG A 315 7.38 -14.05 17.46
C ARG A 315 5.88 -14.09 17.76
N LEU A 316 5.06 -13.43 16.95
CA LEU A 316 3.63 -13.26 17.17
C LEU A 316 2.84 -14.54 16.89
N LEU A 317 3.21 -15.24 15.82
CA LEU A 317 2.46 -16.39 15.34
C LEU A 317 3.09 -17.69 15.85
N ALA A 318 4.38 -17.91 15.58
CA ALA A 318 5.03 -19.15 16.02
C ALA A 318 5.37 -19.13 17.52
N GLY A 319 6.01 -18.07 18.00
CA GLY A 319 6.31 -17.86 19.43
C GLY A 319 5.06 -17.67 20.29
N GLY A 320 3.94 -17.25 19.69
CA GLY A 320 2.63 -17.14 20.33
C GLY A 320 1.85 -18.46 20.41
N GLY A 321 2.37 -19.54 19.80
CA GLY A 321 1.74 -20.87 19.82
C GLY A 321 0.58 -21.04 18.83
N LEU A 322 0.45 -20.15 17.84
CA LEU A 322 -0.55 -20.27 16.76
C LEU A 322 -0.19 -21.42 15.81
N LEU A 323 1.09 -21.52 15.44
CA LEU A 323 1.63 -22.55 14.56
C LEU A 323 3.11 -22.84 14.86
N SER A 324 3.68 -23.90 14.31
CA SER A 324 5.12 -24.11 14.34
C SER A 324 5.83 -23.17 13.35
N ARG A 325 7.12 -22.91 13.57
CA ARG A 325 7.93 -22.16 12.61
C ARG A 325 8.05 -22.89 11.26
N GLU A 326 8.09 -24.22 11.28
CA GLU A 326 8.09 -25.05 10.07
C GLU A 326 6.81 -24.84 9.25
N ALA A 327 5.64 -24.90 9.89
CA ALA A 327 4.37 -24.68 9.23
C ALA A 327 4.24 -23.24 8.68
N LEU A 328 4.83 -22.24 9.36
CA LEU A 328 4.91 -20.88 8.82
C LEU A 328 5.73 -20.85 7.54
N LEU A 329 6.91 -21.47 7.53
CA LEU A 329 7.79 -21.50 6.36
C LEU A 329 7.15 -22.27 5.19
N GLU A 330 6.49 -23.39 5.45
CA GLU A 330 5.75 -24.15 4.43
C GLU A 330 4.64 -23.31 3.77
N LEU A 331 3.90 -22.54 4.57
CA LEU A 331 2.88 -21.62 4.06
C LEU A 331 3.50 -20.54 3.16
N LEU A 332 4.59 -19.91 3.62
CA LEU A 332 5.27 -18.86 2.86
C LEU A 332 5.85 -19.40 1.55
N GLU A 333 6.41 -20.61 1.55
CA GLU A 333 6.93 -21.31 0.36
C GLU A 333 5.81 -21.63 -0.65
N ALA A 334 4.65 -22.08 -0.16
CA ALA A 334 3.49 -22.34 -1.01
C ALA A 334 3.01 -21.05 -1.72
N ALA A 335 2.99 -19.91 -1.01
CA ALA A 335 2.70 -18.61 -1.63
C ALA A 335 3.82 -18.15 -2.58
N ALA A 336 5.09 -18.43 -2.25
CA ALA A 336 6.23 -18.09 -3.10
C ALA A 336 6.08 -18.73 -4.48
N SER A 337 5.67 -20.00 -4.52
CA SER A 337 5.44 -20.74 -5.77
C SER A 337 4.36 -20.11 -6.65
N VAL A 338 3.33 -19.51 -6.06
CA VAL A 338 2.29 -18.77 -6.82
C VAL A 338 2.83 -17.43 -7.31
N CYS A 339 3.52 -16.69 -6.45
CA CYS A 339 4.11 -15.40 -6.78
C CYS A 339 5.15 -15.51 -7.92
N ALA A 340 6.02 -16.52 -7.85
CA ALA A 340 7.06 -16.80 -8.85
C ALA A 340 6.52 -17.19 -10.23
N ALA A 341 5.23 -17.55 -10.33
CA ALA A 341 4.59 -17.88 -11.60
C ALA A 341 4.14 -16.65 -12.39
N TYR A 342 4.13 -15.46 -11.79
CA TYR A 342 3.77 -14.22 -12.47
C TYR A 342 4.88 -13.76 -13.41
N ALA A 343 4.47 -13.29 -14.58
CA ALA A 343 5.33 -12.75 -15.62
C ALA A 343 4.71 -11.48 -16.22
N LEU A 344 5.57 -10.73 -16.90
CA LEU A 344 5.16 -9.58 -17.70
C LEU A 344 4.78 -10.04 -19.10
N ARG A 345 3.70 -9.50 -19.65
CA ARG A 345 3.37 -9.59 -21.07
C ARG A 345 4.21 -8.55 -21.81
N GLU A 346 5.43 -8.92 -22.19
CA GLU A 346 6.42 -7.99 -22.73
C GLU A 346 5.92 -7.20 -23.95
N GLU A 347 5.06 -7.79 -24.81
CA GLU A 347 4.49 -7.11 -25.96
C GLU A 347 3.53 -5.94 -25.63
N ALA A 348 3.17 -5.74 -24.36
CA ALA A 348 2.43 -4.56 -23.92
C ALA A 348 3.34 -3.36 -23.61
N PHE A 349 4.65 -3.57 -23.56
CA PHE A 349 5.64 -2.59 -23.10
C PHE A 349 6.76 -2.41 -24.11
N ARG A 350 7.32 -1.20 -24.10
CA ARG A 350 8.54 -0.86 -24.83
C ARG A 350 9.75 -1.39 -24.08
N PRO A 351 10.48 -2.40 -24.60
CA PRO A 351 11.51 -3.09 -23.84
C PRO A 351 12.65 -2.17 -23.36
N GLU A 352 12.98 -1.13 -24.12
CA GLU A 352 14.03 -0.17 -23.79
C GLU A 352 13.71 0.75 -22.60
N LEU A 353 12.44 0.78 -22.16
CA LEU A 353 11.98 1.54 -21.01
C LEU A 353 11.78 0.66 -19.77
N LEU A 354 12.04 -0.65 -19.87
CA LEU A 354 12.09 -1.59 -18.76
C LEU A 354 13.54 -1.76 -18.26
N ARG A 355 13.72 -1.93 -16.95
CA ARG A 355 15.03 -2.10 -16.29
C ARG A 355 15.46 -3.54 -16.14
#